data_AF-A0A914DB50-F1
#
_entry.id   AF-A0A914DB50-F1
#
_cell.length_a   1.000
_cell.length_b   1.000
_cell.length_c   1.000
_cell.angle_alpha   90.00
_cell.angle_beta   90.00
_cell.angle_gamma   90.00
#
_symmetry.space_group_name_H-M   'P 1'
#
loop_
_entity.id
_entity.type
_entity.pdbx_description
1 polymer ?
#
loop_
_entity_poly.entity_id
_entity_poly.type
_entity_poly.pdbx_seq_one_letter_code
_entity_poly.pdbx_strand_id
1 'polypeptide(L)'
;QVFIGATDSAVPCAIMLDIARTLGPLLYYRSNKHITLQLIFLDGEEAFVNWSEKDSIYGARHLAEVWSRKWYPSTDGSAFELSKEIDRIDVFVLLDLLGAKNPKIASTFAHATTELFQELPKIENRLKNLNSLKRIPQIFYPGTSYNAVEDDHIPFMKKGVPIMHLITVPFPSVWHTPQDNESALDYNTIENIDSILRVFVAEYLGIRPN
;
A
#
# COMPACT_ATOMS: atom_id res chain seq x y z
N GLN A 1 4.77 -6.09 -29.22
CA GLN A 1 5.17 -6.76 -27.96
C GLN A 1 4.07 -6.42 -26.94
N VAL A 2 3.61 -7.38 -26.15
CA VAL A 2 2.50 -7.17 -25.20
C VAL A 2 3.06 -6.57 -23.92
N PHE A 3 2.40 -5.53 -23.40
CA PHE A 3 2.69 -4.97 -22.08
C PHE A 3 2.02 -5.85 -21.01
N ILE A 4 2.76 -6.23 -19.97
CA ILE A 4 2.28 -7.12 -18.90
C ILE A 4 2.04 -6.34 -17.60
N GLY A 5 2.88 -5.34 -17.29
CA GLY A 5 2.78 -4.61 -16.03
C GLY A 5 3.17 -5.49 -14.84
N ALA A 6 4.34 -6.14 -14.90
CA ALA A 6 4.76 -7.05 -13.82
C ALA A 6 4.99 -6.28 -12.51
N THR A 7 5.66 -5.13 -12.56
CA THR A 7 5.79 -4.22 -11.42
C THR A 7 4.55 -3.35 -11.18
N ASP A 8 3.68 -3.26 -12.19
CA ASP A 8 2.70 -2.20 -12.40
C ASP A 8 1.31 -2.78 -12.76
N SER A 9 0.54 -3.33 -11.82
CA SER A 9 0.86 -3.58 -10.41
C SER A 9 0.63 -5.06 -10.06
N ALA A 10 1.06 -5.99 -10.94
CA ALA A 10 0.86 -7.43 -10.72
C ALA A 10 1.56 -7.96 -9.45
N VAL A 11 2.81 -7.53 -9.20
CA VAL A 11 3.52 -7.86 -7.96
C VAL A 11 2.83 -7.25 -6.72
N PRO A 12 2.47 -5.95 -6.67
CA PRO A 12 1.62 -5.40 -5.61
C PRO A 12 0.35 -6.24 -5.31
N CYS A 13 -0.37 -6.68 -6.35
CA CYS A 13 -1.53 -7.56 -6.18
C CYS A 13 -1.16 -8.89 -5.50
N ALA A 14 -0.05 -9.50 -5.91
CA ALA A 14 0.43 -10.76 -5.33
C ALA A 14 0.85 -10.59 -3.86
N ILE A 15 1.52 -9.49 -3.51
CA ILE A 15 1.91 -9.15 -2.13
C ILE A 15 0.66 -9.08 -1.23
N MET A 16 -0.40 -8.40 -1.69
CA MET A 16 -1.65 -8.28 -0.92
C MET A 16 -2.34 -9.64 -0.69
N LEU A 17 -2.37 -10.49 -1.70
CA LEU A 17 -2.92 -11.84 -1.60
C LEU A 17 -2.10 -12.73 -0.67
N ASP A 18 -0.78 -12.60 -0.69
CA ASP A 18 0.11 -13.30 0.23
C ASP A 18 -0.11 -12.85 1.68
N ILE A 19 -0.26 -11.55 1.95
CA ILE A 19 -0.63 -11.04 3.28
C ILE A 19 -1.96 -11.64 3.74
N ALA A 20 -2.97 -11.69 2.86
CA ALA A 20 -4.27 -12.30 3.18
C ALA A 20 -4.12 -13.78 3.55
N ARG A 21 -3.31 -14.52 2.80
CA ARG A 21 -3.06 -15.94 3.01
C ARG A 21 -2.29 -16.21 4.30
N THR A 22 -1.28 -15.39 4.60
CA THR A 22 -0.38 -15.59 5.74
C THR A 22 -0.99 -15.11 7.06
N LEU A 23 -1.62 -13.93 7.06
CA LEU A 23 -2.18 -13.31 8.27
C LEU A 23 -3.67 -13.58 8.46
N GLY A 24 -4.40 -13.97 7.42
CA GLY A 24 -5.84 -14.26 7.47
C GLY A 24 -6.24 -15.19 8.62
N PRO A 25 -5.58 -16.36 8.80
CA PRO A 25 -5.85 -17.27 9.92
C PRO A 25 -5.58 -16.65 11.31
N LEU A 26 -4.76 -15.60 11.37
CA LEU A 26 -4.35 -14.94 12.61
C LEU A 26 -5.19 -13.70 12.96
N LEU A 27 -6.02 -13.20 12.04
CA LEU A 27 -6.85 -12.00 12.25
C LEU A 27 -7.82 -12.13 13.45
N TYR A 28 -8.20 -13.35 13.83
CA TYR A 28 -9.02 -13.60 15.01
C TYR A 28 -8.28 -13.23 16.32
N TYR A 29 -6.95 -13.40 16.36
CA TYR A 29 -6.10 -13.15 17.53
C TYR A 29 -5.65 -11.69 17.66
N ARG A 30 -6.05 -10.80 16.74
CA ARG A 30 -5.74 -9.37 16.81
C ARG A 30 -6.21 -8.77 18.14
N SER A 31 -5.36 -8.01 18.82
CA SER A 31 -5.71 -7.37 20.09
C SER A 31 -6.64 -6.17 19.89
N ASN A 32 -6.50 -5.44 18.78
CA ASN A 32 -7.38 -4.32 18.46
C ASN A 32 -8.63 -4.81 17.71
N LYS A 33 -9.78 -4.88 18.42
CA LYS A 33 -11.04 -5.34 17.84
C LYS A 33 -11.78 -4.28 17.02
N HIS A 34 -11.40 -3.01 17.16
CA HIS A 34 -12.01 -1.87 16.45
C HIS A 34 -11.45 -1.68 15.03
N ILE A 35 -10.25 -2.23 14.77
CA ILE A 35 -9.59 -2.18 13.45
C ILE A 35 -9.66 -3.56 12.78
N THR A 36 -9.78 -3.56 11.45
CA THR A 36 -9.69 -4.76 10.61
C THR A 36 -8.83 -4.48 9.37
N LEU A 37 -8.42 -5.53 8.67
CA LEU A 37 -7.77 -5.43 7.37
C LEU A 37 -8.81 -5.43 6.25
N GLN A 38 -8.65 -4.53 5.28
CA GLN A 38 -9.42 -4.51 4.03
C GLN A 38 -8.44 -4.46 2.86
N LEU A 39 -8.71 -5.23 1.81
CA LEU A 39 -7.95 -5.23 0.56
C LEU A 39 -8.83 -4.67 -0.54
N ILE A 40 -8.29 -3.70 -1.30
CA ILE A 40 -8.98 -3.03 -2.40
C ILE A 40 -8.13 -3.21 -3.64
N PHE A 41 -8.68 -3.85 -4.68
CA PHE A 41 -8.08 -3.96 -5.99
C PHE A 41 -8.81 -2.99 -6.91
N LEU A 42 -8.15 -1.88 -7.22
CA LEU A 42 -8.73 -0.81 -8.02
C LEU A 42 -8.57 -1.14 -9.51
N ASP A 43 -9.54 -0.72 -10.30
CA ASP A 43 -9.59 -0.97 -11.74
C ASP A 43 -9.50 0.37 -12.49
N GLY A 44 -8.90 0.33 -13.67
CA GLY A 44 -8.66 1.52 -14.50
C GLY A 44 -7.86 2.59 -13.77
N GLU A 45 -6.71 2.25 -13.20
CA GLU A 45 -5.74 3.24 -12.72
C GLU A 45 -5.17 4.01 -13.93
N GLU A 46 -4.75 3.26 -14.94
CA GLU A 46 -4.04 3.78 -16.11
C GLU A 46 -4.87 4.70 -17.00
N ALA A 47 -4.16 5.65 -17.63
CA ALA A 47 -4.73 6.49 -18.68
C ALA A 47 -4.90 5.68 -19.99
N PHE A 48 -6.00 5.90 -20.70
CA PHE A 48 -6.17 5.31 -22.03
C PHE A 48 -5.38 6.07 -23.10
N VAL A 49 -5.23 7.39 -22.96
CA VAL A 49 -4.56 8.24 -23.96
C VAL A 49 -3.51 9.12 -23.31
N ASN A 50 -3.94 10.03 -22.43
CA ASN A 50 -3.05 10.99 -21.78
C ASN A 50 -3.49 11.15 -20.33
N TRP A 51 -2.57 10.88 -19.41
CA TRP A 51 -2.80 11.08 -17.98
C TRP A 51 -3.35 12.48 -17.71
N SER A 52 -4.55 12.54 -17.16
CA SER A 52 -5.25 13.77 -16.81
C SER A 52 -6.33 13.50 -15.77
N GLU A 53 -6.87 14.54 -15.14
CA GLU A 53 -7.94 14.39 -14.12
C GLU A 53 -9.14 13.53 -14.58
N LYS A 54 -9.41 13.46 -15.88
CA LYS A 54 -10.52 12.67 -16.45
C LYS A 54 -10.07 11.32 -17.04
N ASP A 55 -8.80 11.19 -17.38
CA ASP A 55 -8.19 10.02 -18.02
C ASP A 55 -7.09 9.44 -17.15
N SER A 56 -7.49 9.01 -15.95
CA SER A 56 -6.72 8.21 -14.99
C SER A 56 -7.62 7.84 -13.80
N ILE A 57 -7.16 6.91 -12.97
CA ILE A 57 -7.67 6.57 -11.63
C ILE A 57 -9.20 6.43 -11.57
N TYR A 58 -9.76 5.80 -12.61
CA TYR A 58 -11.19 5.68 -12.86
C TYR A 58 -11.91 4.98 -11.70
N GLY A 59 -11.39 3.81 -11.29
CA GLY A 59 -11.93 3.03 -10.18
C GLY A 59 -11.80 3.75 -8.85
N ALA A 60 -10.65 4.35 -8.55
CA ALA A 60 -10.44 5.12 -7.32
C ALA A 60 -11.37 6.32 -7.22
N ARG A 61 -11.51 7.12 -8.29
CA ARG A 61 -12.44 8.26 -8.33
C ARG A 61 -13.86 7.83 -8.04
N HIS A 62 -14.29 6.74 -8.68
CA HIS A 62 -15.62 6.19 -8.46
C HIS A 62 -15.81 5.69 -7.01
N LEU A 63 -14.89 4.87 -6.50
CA LEU A 63 -15.02 4.25 -5.18
C LEU A 63 -14.99 5.28 -4.04
N ALA A 64 -14.05 6.23 -4.09
CA ALA A 64 -13.96 7.31 -3.10
C ALA A 64 -15.24 8.14 -3.06
N GLU A 65 -15.85 8.44 -4.21
CA GLU A 65 -17.10 9.19 -4.25
C GLU A 65 -18.27 8.36 -3.67
N VAL A 66 -18.37 7.07 -4.03
CA VAL A 66 -19.39 6.16 -3.46
C VAL A 66 -19.27 6.08 -1.94
N TRP A 67 -18.07 5.86 -1.41
CA TRP A 67 -17.85 5.74 0.03
C TRP A 67 -18.02 7.06 0.79
N SER A 68 -17.73 8.20 0.16
CA SER A 68 -18.01 9.52 0.75
C SER A 68 -19.51 9.82 0.89
N ARG A 69 -20.36 9.16 0.09
CA ARG A 69 -21.82 9.33 0.13
C ARG A 69 -22.50 8.30 1.01
N LYS A 70 -21.96 7.09 1.11
CA LYS A 70 -22.52 5.97 1.88
C LYS A 70 -22.39 6.21 3.39
N TRP A 71 -23.50 6.22 4.11
CA TRP A 71 -23.52 6.27 5.57
C TRP A 71 -23.13 4.92 6.18
N TYR A 72 -22.37 4.95 7.27
CA TYR A 72 -22.11 3.79 8.09
C TYR A 72 -22.89 3.91 9.42
N PRO A 73 -23.86 3.03 9.69
CA PRO A 73 -24.58 3.05 10.95
C PRO A 73 -23.72 2.40 12.04
N SER A 74 -23.12 3.20 12.92
CA SER A 74 -22.49 2.68 14.15
C SER A 74 -23.57 2.45 15.21
N THR A 75 -23.61 1.25 15.80
CA THR A 75 -24.57 0.88 16.86
C THR A 75 -23.92 0.75 18.24
N ASP A 76 -22.68 1.18 18.39
CA ASP A 76 -21.91 1.13 19.63
C ASP A 76 -22.10 2.41 20.48
N GLY A 77 -23.18 2.40 21.27
CA GLY A 77 -23.28 3.17 22.52
C GLY A 77 -23.65 4.65 22.42
N SER A 78 -24.91 4.98 22.72
CA SER A 78 -25.49 6.29 23.13
C SER A 78 -25.22 7.57 22.32
N ALA A 79 -24.23 7.61 21.43
CA ALA A 79 -23.96 8.71 20.53
C ALA A 79 -24.19 8.23 19.10
N PHE A 80 -25.05 8.94 18.37
CA PHE A 80 -25.22 8.74 16.93
C PHE A 80 -23.96 9.33 16.25
N GLU A 81 -22.86 8.58 16.21
CA GLU A 81 -21.72 8.98 15.38
C GLU A 81 -22.12 8.81 13.91
N LEU A 82 -22.40 9.93 13.26
CA LEU A 82 -22.69 10.00 11.83
C LEU A 82 -21.36 9.98 11.07
N SER A 83 -20.90 8.78 10.71
CA SER A 83 -19.73 8.59 9.84
C SER A 83 -20.12 8.05 8.47
N LYS A 84 -19.34 8.44 7.46
CA LYS A 84 -19.39 7.85 6.11
C LYS A 84 -18.51 6.62 6.06
N GLU A 85 -18.73 5.75 5.07
CA GLU A 85 -17.88 4.59 4.85
C GLU A 85 -16.41 4.99 4.66
N ILE A 86 -16.16 6.12 3.97
CA ILE A 86 -14.79 6.62 3.75
C ILE A 86 -14.08 7.03 5.04
N ASP A 87 -14.83 7.51 6.04
CA ASP A 87 -14.27 7.96 7.32
C ASP A 87 -13.78 6.79 8.19
N ARG A 88 -14.11 5.55 7.81
CA ARG A 88 -13.67 4.33 8.51
C ARG A 88 -12.27 3.87 8.11
N ILE A 89 -11.68 4.49 7.09
CA ILE A 89 -10.33 4.17 6.64
C ILE A 89 -9.35 4.82 7.60
N ASP A 90 -8.79 4.02 8.50
CA ASP A 90 -7.80 4.47 9.48
C ASP A 90 -6.49 4.90 8.79
N VAL A 91 -6.03 4.11 7.81
CA VAL A 91 -4.95 4.46 6.89
C VAL A 91 -5.15 3.72 5.56
N PHE A 92 -4.95 4.41 4.44
CA PHE A 92 -4.91 3.79 3.12
C PHE A 92 -3.46 3.57 2.71
N VAL A 93 -3.00 2.32 2.79
CA VAL A 93 -1.68 1.90 2.31
C VAL A 93 -1.79 1.47 0.84
N LEU A 94 -1.23 2.26 -0.08
CA LEU A 94 -1.23 1.99 -1.51
C LEU A 94 0.13 1.46 -1.95
N LEU A 95 0.15 0.30 -2.62
CA LEU A 95 1.37 -0.33 -3.13
C LEU A 95 1.41 -0.15 -4.64
N ASP A 96 2.49 0.43 -5.15
CA ASP A 96 2.65 0.59 -6.60
C ASP A 96 4.12 0.56 -7.05
N LEU A 97 4.36 0.16 -8.31
CA LEU A 97 5.66 0.00 -8.95
C LEU A 97 6.67 -0.82 -8.14
N LEU A 98 6.21 -1.92 -7.54
CA LEU A 98 7.03 -2.82 -6.73
C LEU A 98 7.44 -4.06 -7.50
N GLY A 99 8.66 -4.54 -7.28
CA GLY A 99 9.14 -5.81 -7.82
C GLY A 99 10.49 -5.73 -8.54
N ALA A 100 10.87 -4.56 -9.01
CA ALA A 100 12.20 -4.31 -9.56
C ALA A 100 13.28 -4.28 -8.45
N LYS A 101 14.53 -4.43 -8.86
CA LYS A 101 15.69 -4.46 -7.96
C LYS A 101 15.98 -3.10 -7.31
N ASN A 102 16.35 -3.12 -6.03
CA ASN A 102 16.82 -1.95 -5.25
C ASN A 102 15.87 -0.74 -5.25
N PRO A 103 14.57 -0.91 -4.93
CA PRO A 103 13.64 0.20 -4.82
C PRO A 103 14.06 1.15 -3.69
N LYS A 104 13.66 2.41 -3.81
CA LYS A 104 13.85 3.42 -2.77
C LYS A 104 12.50 4.02 -2.42
N ILE A 105 11.98 3.63 -1.25
CA ILE A 105 10.67 4.03 -0.78
C ILE A 105 10.85 4.92 0.45
N ALA A 106 10.19 6.08 0.48
CA ALA A 106 10.21 7.02 1.59
C ALA A 106 8.81 7.63 1.77
N SER A 107 8.51 8.15 2.96
CA SER A 107 7.21 8.78 3.22
C SER A 107 7.02 10.02 2.36
N THR A 108 5.92 10.12 1.61
CA THR A 108 5.61 11.33 0.83
C THR A 108 5.14 12.46 1.74
N PHE A 109 5.61 13.68 1.49
CA PHE A 109 5.18 14.88 2.20
C PHE A 109 3.66 15.09 2.06
N ALA A 110 3.03 15.66 3.10
CA ALA A 110 1.60 15.97 3.16
C ALA A 110 0.61 14.78 3.19
N HIS A 111 1.08 13.53 3.24
CA HIS A 111 0.18 12.37 3.28
C HIS A 111 -0.32 11.97 4.69
N ALA A 112 0.12 12.69 5.74
CA ALA A 112 -0.29 12.50 7.14
C ALA A 112 -0.02 11.09 7.75
N THR A 113 0.95 10.35 7.22
CA THR A 113 1.36 9.03 7.76
C THR A 113 2.86 8.92 8.04
N THR A 114 3.58 10.04 8.16
CA THR A 114 5.05 10.03 8.29
C THR A 114 5.51 9.24 9.51
N GLU A 115 4.86 9.40 10.67
CA GLU A 115 5.21 8.65 11.87
C GLU A 115 5.00 7.15 11.69
N LEU A 116 3.86 6.76 11.10
CA LEU A 116 3.54 5.36 10.83
C LEU A 116 4.51 4.73 9.82
N PHE A 117 4.90 5.49 8.79
CA PHE A 117 5.87 5.03 7.80
C PHE A 117 7.23 4.70 8.43
N GLN A 118 7.65 5.42 9.49
CA GLN A 118 8.92 5.15 10.18
C GLN A 118 8.98 3.75 10.83
N GLU A 119 7.86 3.03 10.94
CA GLU A 119 7.89 1.62 11.36
C GLU A 119 8.49 0.70 10.29
N LEU A 120 8.32 0.99 9.00
CA LEU A 120 8.88 0.16 7.91
C LEU A 120 10.41 0.05 7.93
N PRO A 121 11.21 1.15 7.99
CA PRO A 121 12.66 1.03 8.10
C PRO A 121 13.11 0.39 9.43
N LYS A 122 12.33 0.53 10.52
CA LYS A 122 12.63 -0.15 11.79
C LYS A 122 12.44 -1.67 11.66
N ILE A 123 11.33 -2.09 11.06
CA ILE A 123 11.03 -3.50 10.77
C ILE A 123 12.10 -4.08 9.85
N GLU A 124 12.44 -3.38 8.76
CA GLU A 124 13.49 -3.80 7.83
C GLU A 124 14.82 -4.04 8.55
N ASN A 125 15.27 -3.09 9.37
CA ASN A 125 16.50 -3.22 10.15
C ASN A 125 16.44 -4.36 11.17
N ARG A 126 15.31 -4.55 11.85
CA ARG A 126 15.10 -5.65 12.78
C ARG A 126 15.21 -7.01 12.08
N LEU A 127 14.54 -7.18 10.95
CA LEU A 127 14.58 -8.42 10.18
C LEU A 127 15.97 -8.67 9.54
N LYS A 128 16.69 -7.62 9.13
CA LYS A 128 18.10 -7.71 8.71
C LYS A 128 18.99 -8.24 9.84
N ASN A 129 18.86 -7.70 11.05
CA ASN A 129 19.66 -8.12 12.20
C ASN A 129 19.39 -9.57 12.64
N LEU A 130 18.18 -10.07 12.37
CA LEU A 130 17.80 -11.47 12.60
C LEU A 130 18.26 -12.40 11.47
N ASN A 131 18.88 -11.90 10.41
CA ASN A 131 19.19 -12.63 9.17
C ASN A 131 17.94 -13.24 8.50
N SER A 132 16.77 -12.64 8.70
CA SER A 132 15.50 -13.09 8.14
C SER A 132 15.22 -12.49 6.75
N LEU A 133 16.04 -11.55 6.29
CA LEU A 133 15.95 -10.93 4.96
C LEU A 133 17.12 -11.35 4.07
N LYS A 134 16.89 -11.34 2.76
CA LYS A 134 17.95 -11.45 1.76
C LYS A 134 18.90 -10.25 1.86
N ARG A 135 20.17 -10.50 1.56
CA ARG A 135 21.23 -9.47 1.59
C ARG A 135 21.16 -8.58 0.35
N ILE A 136 20.29 -7.57 0.42
CA ILE A 136 20.16 -6.51 -0.59
C ILE A 136 20.25 -5.13 0.07
N PRO A 137 20.42 -4.04 -0.69
CA PRO A 137 20.36 -2.67 -0.19
C PRO A 137 19.08 -2.35 0.59
N GLN A 138 19.07 -1.19 1.26
CA GLN A 138 17.90 -0.72 1.99
C GLN A 138 16.74 -0.39 1.04
N ILE A 139 15.52 -0.81 1.42
CA ILE A 139 14.29 -0.58 0.66
C ILE A 139 13.56 0.66 1.17
N PHE A 140 13.31 0.71 2.49
CA PHE A 140 12.57 1.80 3.13
C PHE A 140 13.55 2.78 3.77
N TYR A 141 13.49 4.04 3.38
CA TYR A 141 14.39 5.09 3.84
C TYR A 141 13.70 5.99 4.87
N PRO A 142 14.37 6.33 5.99
CA PRO A 142 13.83 7.30 6.93
C PRO A 142 13.76 8.69 6.29
N GLY A 143 12.85 9.52 6.81
CA GLY A 143 12.61 10.87 6.31
C GLY A 143 11.44 10.98 5.33
N THR A 144 11.38 12.14 4.66
CA THR A 144 10.26 12.55 3.82
C THR A 144 10.71 12.85 2.40
N SER A 145 10.06 12.24 1.41
CA SER A 145 10.17 12.56 0.00
C SER A 145 9.27 13.74 -0.36
N TYR A 146 9.79 14.67 -1.16
CA TYR A 146 9.01 15.75 -1.76
C TYR A 146 8.58 15.45 -3.21
N ASN A 147 8.89 14.25 -3.71
CA ASN A 147 8.41 13.80 -5.01
C ASN A 147 6.93 13.45 -4.87
N ALA A 148 6.05 14.30 -5.38
CA ALA A 148 4.63 14.01 -5.49
C ALA A 148 4.40 13.12 -6.71
N VAL A 149 3.73 11.99 -6.51
CA VAL A 149 3.29 11.09 -7.57
C VAL A 149 1.78 11.05 -7.53
N GLU A 150 1.13 11.30 -8.67
CA GLU A 150 -0.32 11.10 -8.79
C GLU A 150 -0.62 9.62 -9.00
N ASP A 151 -1.60 9.11 -8.28
CA ASP A 151 -1.98 7.68 -8.26
C ASP A 151 -3.36 7.55 -7.58
N ASP A 152 -3.88 6.34 -7.47
CA ASP A 152 -5.21 5.96 -6.95
C ASP A 152 -5.53 6.48 -5.55
N HIS A 153 -4.55 6.92 -4.77
CA HIS A 153 -4.78 7.52 -3.45
C HIS A 153 -5.37 8.95 -3.53
N ILE A 154 -5.19 9.66 -4.63
CA ILE A 154 -5.54 11.10 -4.75
C ILE A 154 -7.02 11.37 -4.41
N PRO A 155 -8.02 10.60 -4.90
CA PRO A 155 -9.43 10.83 -4.57
C PRO A 155 -9.73 10.63 -3.09
N PHE A 156 -9.07 9.67 -2.43
CA PHE A 156 -9.23 9.39 -1.00
C PHE A 156 -8.57 10.49 -0.15
N MET A 157 -7.35 10.89 -0.51
CA MET A 157 -6.63 11.98 0.16
C MET A 157 -7.42 13.29 0.13
N LYS A 158 -8.03 13.64 -1.01
CA LYS A 158 -8.91 14.82 -1.16
C LYS A 158 -10.13 14.78 -0.24
N LYS A 159 -10.50 13.61 0.29
CA LYS A 159 -11.61 13.40 1.23
C LYS A 159 -11.12 13.22 2.68
N GLY A 160 -9.83 13.44 2.95
CA GLY A 160 -9.25 13.45 4.29
C GLY A 160 -8.70 12.10 4.76
N VAL A 161 -8.64 11.08 3.90
CA VAL A 161 -8.08 9.77 4.26
C VAL A 161 -6.55 9.87 4.39
N PRO A 162 -5.94 9.42 5.51
CA PRO A 162 -4.48 9.32 5.64
C PRO A 162 -3.89 8.32 4.64
N ILE A 163 -2.83 8.69 3.92
CA ILE A 163 -2.27 7.87 2.84
C ILE A 163 -0.86 7.41 3.17
N MET A 164 -0.58 6.12 3.11
CA MET A 164 0.80 5.62 3.03
C MET A 164 1.07 5.13 1.62
N HIS A 165 1.77 5.94 0.83
CA HIS A 165 2.08 5.60 -0.57
C HIS A 165 3.42 4.86 -0.65
N LEU A 166 3.35 3.56 -0.91
CA LEU A 166 4.50 2.67 -1.05
C LEU A 166 4.83 2.51 -2.53
N ILE A 167 5.45 3.57 -3.06
CA ILE A 167 5.96 3.62 -4.43
C ILE A 167 7.45 3.96 -4.41
N THR A 168 8.23 3.38 -5.32
CA THR A 168 9.66 3.67 -5.43
C THR A 168 9.89 4.95 -6.24
N VAL A 169 10.80 5.81 -5.80
CA VAL A 169 11.30 6.94 -6.61
C VAL A 169 12.83 6.93 -6.61
N PRO A 170 13.51 6.80 -7.78
CA PRO A 170 12.94 6.74 -9.14
C PRO A 170 12.12 5.47 -9.41
N PHE A 171 11.26 5.55 -10.42
CA PHE A 171 10.47 4.43 -10.94
C PHE A 171 11.38 3.32 -11.50
N PRO A 172 10.92 2.06 -11.58
CA PRO A 172 11.64 1.00 -12.28
C PRO A 172 12.02 1.45 -13.70
N SER A 173 13.22 1.13 -14.17
CA SER A 173 13.67 1.52 -15.52
C SER A 173 12.85 0.90 -16.66
N VAL A 174 12.01 -0.08 -16.33
CA VAL A 174 11.10 -0.77 -17.25
C VAL A 174 9.69 -0.19 -17.27
N TRP A 175 9.38 0.79 -16.41
CA TRP A 175 8.06 1.40 -16.29
C TRP A 175 7.54 1.91 -17.64
N HIS A 176 6.28 1.57 -17.96
CA HIS A 176 5.63 1.84 -19.25
C HIS A 176 6.40 1.33 -20.48
N THR A 177 7.14 0.23 -20.34
CA THR A 177 7.80 -0.46 -21.46
C THR A 177 7.39 -1.93 -21.55
N PRO A 178 7.47 -2.57 -22.73
CA PRO A 178 7.28 -4.03 -22.84
C PRO A 178 8.28 -4.88 -22.02
N GLN A 179 9.33 -4.26 -21.48
CA GLN A 179 10.29 -4.91 -20.60
C GLN A 179 9.75 -5.06 -19.17
N ASP A 180 8.64 -4.41 -18.81
CA ASP A 180 7.95 -4.68 -17.54
C ASP A 180 7.18 -6.01 -17.61
N ASN A 181 7.96 -7.08 -17.48
CA ASN A 181 7.54 -8.46 -17.49
C ASN A 181 8.34 -9.22 -16.40
N GLU A 182 8.12 -10.53 -16.27
CA GLU A 182 8.75 -11.35 -15.23
C GLU A 182 10.29 -11.19 -15.16
N SER A 183 10.98 -10.99 -16.29
CA SER A 183 12.44 -10.86 -16.30
C SER A 183 12.97 -9.58 -15.64
N ALA A 184 12.11 -8.57 -15.43
CA ALA A 184 12.44 -7.35 -14.71
C ALA A 184 12.36 -7.51 -13.18
N LEU A 185 11.75 -8.60 -12.71
CA LEU A 185 11.51 -8.84 -11.28
C LEU A 185 12.79 -9.30 -10.56
N ASP A 186 12.99 -8.78 -9.35
CA ASP A 186 14.00 -9.25 -8.41
C ASP A 186 13.31 -9.92 -7.22
N TYR A 187 13.26 -11.26 -7.26
CA TYR A 187 12.58 -12.05 -6.25
C TYR A 187 13.15 -11.87 -4.82
N ASN A 188 14.44 -11.54 -4.68
CA ASN A 188 15.00 -11.20 -3.37
C ASN A 188 14.40 -9.93 -2.79
N THR A 189 14.18 -8.92 -3.65
CA THR A 189 13.50 -7.68 -3.29
C THR A 189 12.03 -7.95 -2.92
N ILE A 190 11.32 -8.72 -3.75
CA ILE A 190 9.92 -9.07 -3.51
C ILE A 190 9.77 -9.81 -2.18
N GLU A 191 10.56 -10.84 -1.92
CA GLU A 191 10.54 -11.60 -0.66
C GLU A 191 10.80 -10.71 0.57
N ASN A 192 11.70 -9.73 0.44
CA ASN A 192 12.00 -8.80 1.51
C ASN A 192 10.84 -7.83 1.78
N ILE A 193 10.25 -7.25 0.73
CA ILE A 193 9.07 -6.37 0.84
C ILE A 193 7.92 -7.13 1.49
N ASP A 194 7.62 -8.35 1.01
CA ASP A 194 6.60 -9.24 1.58
C ASP A 194 6.82 -9.44 3.08
N SER A 195 8.04 -9.82 3.47
CA SER A 195 8.36 -10.10 4.88
C SER A 195 8.19 -8.87 5.76
N ILE A 196 8.61 -7.69 5.28
CA ILE A 196 8.47 -6.42 6.00
C ILE A 196 6.99 -6.05 6.14
N LEU A 197 6.21 -6.14 5.06
CA LEU A 197 4.80 -5.77 5.07
C LEU A 197 3.93 -6.73 5.90
N ARG A 198 4.22 -8.04 5.90
CA ARG A 198 3.57 -9.00 6.80
C ARG A 198 3.78 -8.61 8.26
N VAL A 199 5.02 -8.26 8.64
CA VAL A 199 5.31 -7.82 10.01
C VAL A 199 4.62 -6.49 10.32
N PHE A 200 4.65 -5.53 9.39
CA PHE A 200 3.97 -4.25 9.56
C PHE A 200 2.47 -4.43 9.80
N VAL A 201 1.78 -5.20 8.96
CA VAL A 201 0.33 -5.46 9.11
C VAL A 201 0.05 -6.22 10.40
N ALA A 202 0.87 -7.20 10.77
CA ALA A 202 0.72 -7.92 12.02
C ALA A 202 0.88 -7.00 13.25
N GLU A 203 1.88 -6.12 13.25
CA GLU A 203 2.09 -5.14 14.33
C GLU A 203 0.96 -4.11 14.39
N TYR A 204 0.51 -3.60 13.24
CA TYR A 204 -0.60 -2.63 13.15
C TYR A 204 -1.90 -3.18 13.75
N LEU A 205 -2.22 -4.43 13.45
CA LEU A 205 -3.42 -5.11 13.96
C LEU A 205 -3.22 -5.65 15.39
N GLY A 206 -2.01 -5.58 15.94
CA GLY A 206 -1.69 -6.18 17.24
C GLY A 206 -1.81 -7.70 17.25
N ILE A 207 -1.47 -8.36 16.14
CA ILE A 207 -1.34 -9.81 16.05
C ILE A 207 -0.01 -10.18 16.69
N ARG A 208 -0.06 -10.92 17.81
CA ARG A 208 1.12 -11.44 18.48
C ARG A 208 1.27 -12.93 18.18
N PRO A 209 2.49 -13.42 17.88
CA PRO A 209 2.73 -14.86 17.91
C PRO A 209 2.49 -15.36 19.34
N ASN A 210 1.87 -16.55 19.45
CA ASN A 210 1.68 -17.25 20.72
C ASN A 210 3.02 -17.68 21.32
#